data_AF-N6X6I0-F1
#
_entry.id   AF-N6X6I0-F1
#
_cell.length_a   1.000
_cell.length_b   1.000
_cell.length_c   1.000
_cell.angle_alpha   90.00
_cell.angle_beta   90.00
_cell.angle_gamma   90.00
#
_symmetry.space_group_name_H-M   'P 1'
#
loop_
_entity.id
_entity.type
_entity.pdbx_description
1 polymer ?
#
loop_
_entity_poly.entity_id
_entity_poly.type
_entity_poly.pdbx_seq_one_letter_code
_entity_poly.pdbx_strand_id
1 'polypeptide(L)'
;MAAPKLIFGTSEEIKAFRRKHGMNQSQFWGRVGVTQSGGSRYESERNIPQPVRLLLHIVYATDDRSNRLVDHLRKWKTEPKPGA
;
A
#
# COMPACT_ATOMS: atom_id res chain seq x y z
N MET A 1 16.22 -5.69 -11.34
CA MET A 1 15.23 -6.44 -10.51
C MET A 1 13.84 -5.86 -10.71
N ALA A 2 12.85 -6.73 -10.94
CA ALA A 2 11.43 -6.37 -11.07
C ALA A 2 10.88 -5.70 -9.80
N ALA A 3 9.75 -4.98 -9.93
CA ALA A 3 9.07 -4.38 -8.79
C ALA A 3 8.53 -5.44 -7.82
N PRO A 4 8.66 -5.26 -6.49
CA PRO A 4 8.09 -6.18 -5.52
C PRO A 4 6.58 -6.32 -5.67
N LYS A 5 6.07 -7.56 -5.57
CA LYS A 5 4.62 -7.82 -5.57
C LYS A 5 3.97 -7.27 -4.31
N LEU A 6 2.96 -6.42 -4.50
CA LEU A 6 2.19 -5.84 -3.40
C LEU A 6 1.45 -6.92 -2.60
N ILE A 7 1.16 -6.66 -1.31
CA ILE A 7 0.47 -7.62 -0.44
C ILE A 7 -1.03 -7.71 -0.73
N PHE A 8 -1.58 -6.72 -1.43
CA PHE A 8 -2.97 -6.67 -1.85
C PHE A 8 -3.09 -6.51 -3.36
N GLY A 9 -3.79 -7.43 -3.99
CA GLY A 9 -4.19 -7.43 -5.39
C GLY A 9 -5.54 -6.73 -5.62
N THR A 10 -6.50 -6.86 -4.70
CA THR A 10 -7.87 -6.34 -4.88
C THR A 10 -8.41 -5.59 -3.64
N SER A 11 -9.53 -4.87 -3.81
CA SER A 11 -10.22 -4.19 -2.69
C SER A 11 -10.87 -5.18 -1.73
N GLU A 12 -11.31 -6.34 -2.20
CA GLU A 12 -11.85 -7.42 -1.38
C GLU A 12 -10.79 -8.01 -0.44
N GLU A 13 -9.56 -8.21 -0.93
CA GLU A 13 -8.44 -8.68 -0.10
C GLU A 13 -8.09 -7.67 1.01
N ILE A 14 -8.09 -6.37 0.69
CA ILE A 14 -7.85 -5.30 1.67
C ILE A 14 -8.93 -5.29 2.76
N LYS A 15 -10.20 -5.37 2.34
CA LYS A 15 -11.35 -5.43 3.24
C LYS A 15 -11.32 -6.68 4.12
N ALA A 16 -10.96 -7.83 3.55
CA ALA A 16 -10.83 -9.09 4.28
C ALA A 16 -9.69 -9.01 5.31
N PHE A 17 -8.53 -8.47 4.92
CA PHE A 17 -7.41 -8.25 5.84
C PHE A 17 -7.81 -7.35 7.00
N ARG A 18 -8.46 -6.20 6.73
CA ARG A 18 -8.94 -5.29 7.77
C ARG A 18 -9.87 -6.00 8.76
N ARG A 19 -10.86 -6.73 8.24
CA ARG A 19 -11.85 -7.47 9.06
C ARG A 19 -11.18 -8.55 9.91
N LYS A 20 -10.24 -9.30 9.35
CA LYS A 20 -9.46 -10.33 10.06
C LYS A 20 -8.72 -9.77 11.27
N HIS A 21 -8.30 -8.51 11.21
CA HIS A 21 -7.59 -7.84 12.30
C HIS A 21 -8.50 -6.98 13.19
N GLY A 22 -9.82 -7.11 13.08
CA GLY A 22 -10.77 -6.43 13.97
C GLY A 22 -10.79 -4.90 13.87
N MET A 23 -10.22 -4.33 12.80
CA MET A 23 -10.14 -2.87 12.62
C MET A 23 -11.38 -2.31 11.94
N ASN A 24 -11.87 -1.16 12.41
CA ASN A 24 -12.83 -0.35 11.64
C ASN A 24 -12.13 0.42 10.50
N GLN A 25 -12.91 1.06 9.64
CA GLN A 25 -12.38 1.77 8.48
C GLN A 25 -11.47 2.95 8.88
N SER A 26 -11.85 3.75 9.87
CA SER A 26 -11.01 4.87 10.34
C SER A 26 -9.66 4.40 10.86
N GLN A 27 -9.64 3.32 11.65
CA GLN A 27 -8.41 2.75 12.19
C GLN A 27 -7.49 2.23 11.08
N PHE A 28 -8.04 1.50 10.12
CA PHE A 28 -7.24 0.90 9.05
C PHE A 28 -6.76 1.94 8.02
N TRP A 29 -7.68 2.74 7.49
CA TRP A 29 -7.37 3.70 6.43
C TRP A 29 -6.62 4.93 6.95
N GLY A 30 -6.85 5.32 8.21
CA GLY A 30 -6.16 6.44 8.85
C GLY A 30 -4.64 6.25 8.93
N ARG A 31 -4.14 5.01 9.03
CA ARG A 31 -2.70 4.70 9.03
C ARG A 31 -1.99 5.05 7.73
N VAL A 32 -2.73 5.13 6.63
CA VAL A 32 -2.23 5.56 5.31
C VAL A 32 -2.75 6.94 4.91
N GLY A 33 -3.24 7.74 5.86
CA GLY A 33 -3.72 9.10 5.63
C GLY A 33 -5.06 9.19 4.89
N VAL A 34 -5.83 8.11 4.84
CA VAL A 34 -7.13 8.06 4.15
C VAL A 34 -8.27 8.21 5.16
N THR A 35 -9.23 9.08 4.87
CA THR A 35 -10.43 9.29 5.71
C THR A 35 -11.34 8.05 5.72
N GLN A 36 -12.23 7.94 6.71
CA GLN A 36 -13.18 6.82 6.77
C GLN A 36 -14.06 6.73 5.51
N SER A 37 -14.59 7.86 5.03
CA SER A 37 -15.43 7.89 3.82
C SER A 37 -14.64 7.58 2.54
N GLY A 38 -13.35 7.95 2.48
CA GLY A 38 -12.44 7.54 1.41
C GLY A 38 -12.16 6.04 1.43
N GLY A 39 -11.86 5.49 2.61
CA GLY A 39 -11.67 4.05 2.79
C GLY A 39 -12.91 3.23 2.45
N SER A 40 -14.10 3.74 2.78
CA SER A 40 -15.36 3.09 2.39
C SER A 40 -15.56 3.02 0.88
N ARG A 41 -15.19 4.09 0.15
CA ARG A 41 -15.20 4.07 -1.32
C ARG A 41 -14.23 3.01 -1.85
N TYR A 42 -12.99 2.99 -1.35
CA TYR A 42 -11.99 2.01 -1.77
C TYR A 42 -12.38 0.55 -1.49
N GLU A 43 -13.13 0.27 -0.43
CA GLU A 43 -13.63 -1.07 -0.11
C GLU A 43 -14.86 -1.51 -0.92
N SER A 44 -15.45 -0.60 -1.69
CA SER A 44 -16.68 -0.83 -2.46
C SER A 44 -16.44 -0.66 -3.97
N GLU A 45 -15.44 0.11 -4.35
CA GLU A 45 -15.03 0.36 -5.74
C GLU A 45 -13.78 -0.47 -6.11
N ARG A 46 -13.50 -0.58 -7.41
CA ARG A 46 -12.35 -1.36 -7.91
C ARG A 46 -11.07 -0.56 -8.12
N ASN A 47 -11.11 0.77 -7.94
CA ASN A 47 -9.94 1.61 -8.20
C ASN A 47 -9.39 2.24 -6.91
N ILE A 48 -8.26 1.71 -6.44
CA ILE A 48 -7.49 2.29 -5.33
C ILE A 48 -6.24 2.94 -5.92
N PRO A 49 -5.98 4.23 -5.66
CA PRO A 49 -4.83 4.92 -6.23
C PRO A 49 -3.53 4.20 -5.91
N GLN A 50 -2.63 4.12 -6.89
CA GLN A 50 -1.34 3.45 -6.74
C GLN A 50 -0.54 3.91 -5.51
N PRO A 51 -0.44 5.22 -5.18
CA PRO A 51 0.25 5.66 -3.97
C PRO A 51 -0.33 5.06 -2.68
N VAL A 52 -1.66 4.94 -2.59
CA VAL A 52 -2.34 4.33 -1.43
C VAL A 52 -2.00 2.84 -1.35
N ARG A 53 -1.98 2.13 -2.49
CA ARG A 53 -1.59 0.69 -2.53
C ARG A 53 -0.14 0.46 -2.07
N LEU A 54 0.77 1.37 -2.43
CA LEU A 54 2.15 1.34 -1.94
C LEU A 54 2.22 1.54 -0.43
N LEU A 55 1.51 2.55 0.10
CA LEU A 55 1.46 2.80 1.54
C LEU A 55 0.84 1.63 2.32
N LEU A 56 -0.22 1.01 1.79
CA LEU A 56 -0.80 -0.20 2.38
C LEU A 56 0.23 -1.33 2.49
N HIS A 57 1.08 -1.50 1.47
CA HIS A 57 2.17 -2.46 1.54
C HIS A 57 3.20 -2.08 2.59
N ILE A 58 3.63 -0.82 2.63
CA ILE A 58 4.65 -0.36 3.58
C ILE A 58 4.17 -0.54 5.03
N VAL A 59 2.89 -0.25 5.30
CA VAL A 59 2.31 -0.25 6.65
C VAL A 59 1.93 -1.65 7.15
N TYR A 60 1.45 -2.54 6.27
CA TYR A 60 0.85 -3.81 6.69
C TYR A 60 1.60 -5.07 6.25
N ALA A 61 2.66 -4.95 5.45
CA ALA A 61 3.51 -6.09 5.12
C ALA A 61 4.44 -6.43 6.30
N THR A 62 5.12 -7.57 6.21
CA THR A 62 6.26 -7.85 7.09
C THR A 62 7.40 -6.86 6.83
N ASP A 63 8.26 -6.65 7.81
CA ASP A 63 9.41 -5.74 7.71
C ASP A 63 10.28 -6.02 6.48
N ASP A 64 10.61 -7.29 6.22
CA ASP A 64 11.37 -7.69 5.03
C ASP A 64 10.68 -7.25 3.72
N ARG A 65 9.36 -7.48 3.59
CA ARG A 65 8.63 -7.11 2.37
C ARG A 65 8.51 -5.59 2.23
N SER A 66 8.24 -4.90 3.33
CA SER A 66 8.17 -3.44 3.38
C SER A 66 9.51 -2.81 2.96
N ASN A 67 10.62 -3.28 3.53
CA ASN A 67 11.96 -2.81 3.21
C ASN A 67 12.31 -3.03 1.74
N ARG A 68 12.00 -4.21 1.16
CA ARG A 68 12.21 -4.46 -0.27
C ARG A 68 11.46 -3.47 -1.17
N LEU A 69 10.24 -3.09 -0.80
CA LEU A 69 9.49 -2.08 -1.54
C LEU A 69 10.13 -0.70 -1.39
N VAL A 70 10.50 -0.30 -0.18
CA VAL A 70 11.16 0.98 0.08
C VAL A 70 12.49 1.10 -0.68
N ASP A 71 13.31 0.05 -0.67
CA ASP A 71 14.57 -0.01 -1.41
C ASP A 71 14.34 0.10 -2.91
N HIS A 72 13.32 -0.62 -3.43
CA HIS A 72 12.93 -0.50 -4.82
C HIS A 72 12.51 0.94 -5.19
N LEU A 73 11.70 1.59 -4.37
CA LEU A 73 11.26 2.98 -4.58
C LEU A 73 12.41 3.99 -4.48
N ARG A 74 13.50 3.65 -3.78
CA ARG A 74 14.68 4.51 -3.57
C ARG A 74 15.80 4.30 -4.58
N LYS A 75 15.61 3.46 -5.61
CA LYS A 75 16.59 3.22 -6.67
C LYS A 75 17.06 4.49 -7.37
N TRP A 76 16.25 5.54 -7.40
CA TRP A 76 16.65 6.87 -7.92
C TRP A 76 17.93 7.41 -7.27
N LYS A 77 18.30 6.96 -6.06
CA LYS A 77 19.56 7.33 -5.40
C LYS A 77 20.80 6.72 -6.05
N THR A 78 20.64 5.56 -6.70
CA THR A 78 21.70 4.78 -7.34
C THR A 78 21.62 4.79 -8.86
N GLU A 79 20.48 5.22 -9.41
CA GLU A 79 20.30 5.37 -10.84
C GLU A 79 21.14 6.55 -11.37
N PRO A 80 21.80 6.40 -12.52
CA PRO A 80 22.50 7.51 -13.14
C PRO A 80 21.51 8.65 -13.43
N LYS A 81 21.93 9.89 -13.16
CA LYS A 81 21.11 11.06 -13.47
C LYS A 81 20.74 11.04 -14.95
N PRO A 82 19.47 11.27 -15.32
CA PRO A 82 19.11 11.41 -16.72
C PRO A 82 19.90 12.58 -17.32
N GLY A 83 20.79 12.29 -18.28
CA GLY A 83 21.58 13.30 -18.99
C GLY A 83 22.96 13.62 -18.41
N ALA A 84 23.55 12.75 -17.57
CA ALA A 84 24.98 12.78 -17.24
C ALA A 84 25.78 11.82 -18.13
#